data_AF-A0A3D4EJH6-F1
#
_entry.id   AF-A0A3D4EJH6-F1
#
_cell.length_a   1.000
_cell.length_b   1.000
_cell.length_c   1.000
_cell.angle_alpha   90.00
_cell.angle_beta   90.00
_cell.angle_gamma   90.00
#
_symmetry.space_group_name_H-M   'P 1'
#
loop_
_entity.id
_entity.type
_entity.pdbx_description
1 polymer ?
#
loop_
_entity_poly.entity_id
_entity_poly.type
_entity_poly.pdbx_seq_one_letter_code
_entity_poly.pdbx_strand_id
1 'polypeptide(L)'
;MKSVQPYLTFRGNCQEALNFYQNCFGGQIKNKDTYEGKEIDIPGDYRNKLQHAELEGKGIHIMAYDAAPDTPLTEGNQVQLSVD
;
A
#
# COMPACT_ATOMS: atom_id res chain seq x y z
N MET A 1 -12.85 -5.25 19.39
CA MET A 1 -11.85 -6.33 19.23
C MET A 1 -10.73 -5.77 18.36
N LYS A 2 -9.45 -5.98 18.69
CA LYS A 2 -8.33 -5.49 17.87
C LYS A 2 -7.97 -6.57 16.84
N SER A 3 -7.86 -6.20 15.57
CA SER A 3 -7.38 -7.06 14.48
C SER A 3 -5.94 -6.68 14.12
N VAL A 4 -5.13 -7.68 13.75
CA VAL A 4 -3.84 -7.46 13.09
C VAL A 4 -4.12 -7.42 11.59
N GLN A 5 -3.63 -6.38 10.93
CA GLN A 5 -3.75 -6.21 9.48
C GLN A 5 -2.35 -6.07 8.89
N PRO A 6 -2.08 -6.71 7.75
CA PRO A 6 -0.83 -6.48 7.04
C PRO A 6 -0.79 -5.05 6.49
N TYR A 7 0.38 -4.44 6.60
CA TYR A 7 0.70 -3.19 5.92
C TYR A 7 1.82 -3.44 4.92
N LEU A 8 1.45 -3.60 3.66
CA LEU A 8 2.37 -3.93 2.59
C LEU A 8 3.10 -2.68 2.10
N THR A 9 4.37 -2.84 1.77
CA THR A 9 5.22 -1.75 1.26
C THR A 9 5.68 -2.06 -0.15
N PHE A 10 5.62 -1.07 -1.02
CA PHE A 10 5.97 -1.17 -2.43
C PHE A 10 7.01 -0.14 -2.87
N ARG A 11 7.57 -0.33 -4.06
CA ARG A 11 8.52 0.60 -4.70
C ARG A 11 7.88 1.18 -5.97
N GLY A 12 6.91 2.06 -5.78
CA GLY A 12 6.28 2.83 -6.84
C GLY A 12 5.19 2.08 -7.61
N ASN A 13 4.80 0.88 -7.18
CA ASN A 13 3.81 0.03 -7.83
C ASN A 13 2.65 -0.41 -6.91
N CYS A 14 2.42 0.31 -5.79
CA CYS A 14 1.35 0.01 -4.85
C CYS A 14 -0.03 0.01 -5.51
N GLN A 15 -0.31 1.00 -6.38
CA GLN A 15 -1.63 1.13 -7.01
C GLN A 15 -1.92 -0.05 -7.95
N GLU A 16 -0.93 -0.49 -8.72
CA GLU A 16 -1.00 -1.66 -9.59
C GLU A 16 -1.22 -2.94 -8.79
N ALA A 17 -0.50 -3.10 -7.67
CA ALA A 17 -0.66 -4.24 -6.77
C ALA A 17 -2.06 -4.29 -6.14
N LEU A 18 -2.56 -3.16 -5.63
CA LEU A 18 -3.91 -3.08 -5.05
C LEU A 18 -5.00 -3.35 -6.10
N ASN A 19 -4.83 -2.89 -7.34
CA ASN A 19 -5.76 -3.21 -8.44
C ASN A 19 -5.76 -4.71 -8.75
N PHE A 20 -4.57 -5.33 -8.78
CA PHE A 20 -4.46 -6.78 -8.97
C PHE A 20 -5.15 -7.55 -7.83
N TYR A 21 -4.88 -7.19 -6.56
CA TYR A 21 -5.52 -7.83 -5.40
C TYR A 21 -7.03 -7.61 -5.37
N GLN A 22 -7.51 -6.42 -5.75
CA GLN A 22 -8.94 -6.15 -5.91
C GLN A 22 -9.57 -7.08 -6.96
N ASN A 23 -8.89 -7.33 -8.09
CA ASN A 23 -9.40 -8.25 -9.10
C ASN A 23 -9.43 -9.70 -8.61
N CYS A 24 -8.47 -10.11 -7.78
CA CYS A 24 -8.43 -11.45 -7.20
C CYS A 24 -9.48 -11.68 -6.11
N PHE A 25 -9.65 -10.71 -5.21
CA PHE A 25 -10.39 -10.89 -3.94
C PHE A 25 -11.69 -10.07 -3.88
N GLY A 26 -11.96 -9.24 -4.88
CA GLY A 26 -13.01 -8.24 -4.84
C GLY A 26 -12.69 -7.11 -3.86
N GLY A 27 -13.74 -6.50 -3.31
CA GLY A 27 -13.61 -5.39 -2.36
C GLY A 27 -13.42 -4.03 -3.03
N GLN A 28 -13.07 -3.03 -2.21
CA GLN A 28 -12.94 -1.65 -2.63
C GLN A 28 -11.63 -1.07 -2.12
N ILE A 29 -10.94 -0.33 -3.00
CA ILE A 29 -9.78 0.46 -2.59
C ILE A 29 -10.28 1.78 -2.01
N LYS A 30 -10.00 2.03 -0.74
CA LYS A 30 -10.43 3.19 0.05
C LYS A 30 -9.24 3.90 0.71
N ASN A 31 -9.53 5.01 1.40
CA ASN A 31 -8.56 5.79 2.17
C ASN A 31 -7.27 6.10 1.40
N LYS A 32 -7.42 6.44 0.12
CA LYS A 32 -6.30 6.76 -0.76
C LYS A 32 -5.74 8.13 -0.40
N ASP A 33 -4.47 8.18 -0.05
CA ASP A 33 -3.68 9.39 0.10
C ASP A 33 -2.41 9.25 -0.73
N THR A 34 -2.03 10.33 -1.41
CA THR A 34 -0.81 10.38 -2.24
C THR A 34 0.20 11.34 -1.63
N TYR A 35 1.41 11.37 -2.18
CA TYR A 35 2.42 12.37 -1.81
C TYR A 35 2.17 13.77 -2.38
N GLU A 36 1.06 13.97 -3.10
CA GLU A 36 0.69 15.26 -3.67
C GLU A 36 0.40 16.29 -2.57
N GLY A 37 0.95 17.49 -2.71
CA GLY A 37 0.76 18.58 -1.75
C GLY A 37 1.46 18.41 -0.40
N LYS A 38 2.22 17.33 -0.18
CA LYS A 38 2.97 17.11 1.07
C LYS A 38 4.28 17.92 1.08
N GLU A 39 4.52 18.65 2.16
CA GLU A 39 5.78 19.38 2.42
C GLU A 39 6.91 18.43 2.84
N ILE A 40 7.25 17.50 1.96
CA ILE A 40 8.36 16.54 2.12
C ILE A 40 9.27 16.59 0.89
N ASP A 41 10.55 16.32 1.11
CA ASP A 41 11.52 16.13 0.03
C ASP A 41 11.32 14.75 -0.59
N ILE A 42 10.76 14.73 -1.80
CA ILE A 42 10.50 13.50 -2.56
C ILE A 42 10.53 13.80 -4.06
N PRO A 43 11.04 12.88 -4.89
CA PRO A 43 11.05 13.04 -6.34
C PRO A 43 9.66 13.32 -6.93
N GLY A 44 9.64 14.09 -8.02
CA GLY A 44 8.40 14.54 -8.67
C GLY A 44 7.53 13.38 -9.18
N ASP A 45 8.16 12.31 -9.67
CA ASP A 45 7.50 11.09 -10.14
C ASP A 45 6.88 10.25 -9.02
N TYR A 46 7.20 10.55 -7.75
CA TYR A 46 6.58 9.96 -6.58
C TYR A 46 5.36 10.74 -6.07
N ARG A 47 5.11 11.95 -6.56
CA ARG A 47 4.02 12.81 -6.05
C ARG A 47 2.64 12.17 -6.21
N ASN A 48 2.41 11.43 -7.29
CA ASN A 48 1.17 10.70 -7.53
C ASN A 48 1.14 9.28 -6.92
N LYS A 49 2.20 8.86 -6.23
CA LYS A 49 2.28 7.53 -5.60
C LYS A 49 1.55 7.51 -4.27
N LEU A 50 1.11 6.32 -3.86
CA LEU A 50 0.25 6.16 -2.69
C LEU A 50 1.10 6.26 -1.42
N GLN A 51 0.88 7.30 -0.62
CA GLN A 51 1.40 7.37 0.74
C GLN A 51 0.57 6.47 1.68
N HIS A 52 -0.69 6.24 1.35
CA HIS A 52 -1.55 5.29 2.05
C HIS A 52 -2.72 4.87 1.16
N ALA A 53 -3.12 3.61 1.25
CA ALA A 53 -4.38 3.10 0.71
C ALA A 53 -4.77 1.81 1.41
N GLU A 54 -6.04 1.47 1.34
CA GLU A 54 -6.59 0.25 1.91
C GLU A 54 -7.41 -0.53 0.88
N LEU A 55 -7.22 -1.84 0.78
CA LEU A 55 -8.15 -2.74 0.12
C LEU A 55 -9.00 -3.45 1.18
N GLU A 56 -10.30 -3.19 1.16
CA GLU A 56 -11.25 -3.73 2.13
C GLU A 56 -12.36 -4.52 1.42
N GLY A 57 -12.59 -5.75 1.88
CA GLY A 57 -13.60 -6.65 1.33
C GLY A 57 -13.97 -7.76 2.31
N LYS A 58 -14.82 -8.70 1.88
CA LYS A 58 -15.23 -9.82 2.72
C LYS A 58 -14.04 -10.74 2.98
N GLY A 59 -13.52 -10.74 4.21
CA GLY A 59 -12.40 -11.59 4.61
C GLY A 59 -11.02 -11.06 4.19
N ILE A 60 -10.93 -9.85 3.64
CA ILE A 60 -9.66 -9.21 3.27
C ILE A 60 -9.62 -7.77 3.74
N HIS A 61 -8.54 -7.41 4.42
CA HIS A 61 -8.21 -6.04 4.77
C HIS A 61 -6.70 -5.86 4.70
N ILE A 62 -6.24 -5.19 3.65
CA ILE A 62 -4.82 -4.91 3.40
C ILE A 62 -4.62 -3.41 3.41
N MET A 63 -3.66 -2.94 4.20
CA MET A 63 -3.14 -1.58 4.09
C MET A 63 -1.89 -1.62 3.21
N ALA A 64 -1.66 -0.59 2.39
CA ALA A 64 -0.48 -0.54 1.54
C ALA A 64 -0.02 0.88 1.22
N TYR A 65 1.27 1.04 0.93
CA TYR A 65 1.87 2.30 0.49
C TYR A 65 3.12 2.07 -0.37
N ASP A 66 3.49 3.09 -1.14
CA ASP A 66 4.77 3.19 -1.82
C ASP A 66 5.78 3.86 -0.87
N ALA A 67 6.83 3.15 -0.49
CA ALA A 67 7.92 3.75 0.27
C ALA A 67 8.64 4.80 -0.57
N ALA A 68 8.82 6.00 -0.02
CA ALA A 68 9.62 7.05 -0.64
C ALA A 68 11.02 6.50 -0.99
N PRO A 69 11.67 7.00 -2.07
CA PRO A 69 12.92 6.42 -2.57
C PRO A 69 14.00 6.25 -1.51
N ASP A 70 14.14 7.24 -0.63
CA ASP A 70 15.15 7.24 0.44
C ASP A 70 14.69 6.52 1.72
N THR A 71 13.42 6.09 1.80
CA THR A 71 12.96 5.24 2.91
C THR A 71 13.65 3.88 2.81
N PRO A 72 14.47 3.47 3.79
CA PRO A 72 15.10 2.16 3.78
C PRO A 72 14.01 1.09 3.93
N LEU A 73 14.01 0.10 3.04
CA LEU A 73 13.26 -1.14 3.28
C LEU A 73 14.18 -2.07 4.04
N THR A 74 13.89 -2.25 5.33
CA THR A 74 14.68 -3.10 6.20
C THR A 74 14.42 -4.57 5.87
N GLU A 75 15.47 -5.39 5.76
CA GLU A 75 15.30 -6.83 5.78
C GLU A 75 14.56 -7.24 7.07
N GLY A 76 13.46 -7.99 6.94
CA GLY A 76 12.63 -8.43 8.06
C GLY A 76 11.29 -7.70 8.25
N ASN A 77 11.02 -6.58 7.56
CA ASN A 77 9.67 -5.98 7.51
C ASN A 77 8.86 -6.43 6.28
N GLN A 78 9.43 -7.33 5.48
CA GLN A 78 8.78 -7.96 4.35
C GLN A 78 7.68 -8.89 4.88
N VAL A 79 6.44 -8.61 4.48
CA VAL A 79 5.28 -9.42 4.86
C VAL A 79 4.98 -10.40 3.74
N GLN A 80 4.96 -11.70 4.05
CA GLN A 80 4.43 -12.72 3.16
C GLN A 80 2.99 -13.04 3.55
N LEU A 81 2.09 -12.97 2.58
CA LEU A 81 0.69 -13.38 2.73
C LEU A 81 0.45 -14.60 1.85
N SER A 82 -0.02 -15.69 2.45
CA SER A 82 -0.54 -16.84 1.70
C SER A 82 -2.05 -16.75 1.62
N VAL A 83 -2.59 -17.20 0.50
CA VAL A 83 -4.03 -17.35 0.27
C VAL A 83 -4.25 -18.77 -0.25
N ASP A 84 -5.33 -19.41 0.18
CA ASP A 84 -5.70 -20.77 -0.25
C ASP A 84 -6.12 -20.82 -1.72
#